data_AF-A0A0G0IFK8-F1
#
_entry.id   AF-A0A0G0IFK8-F1
#
_cell.length_a   1.000
_cell.length_b   1.000
_cell.length_c   1.000
_cell.angle_alpha   90.00
_cell.angle_beta   90.00
_cell.angle_gamma   90.00
#
_symmetry.space_group_name_H-M   'P 1'
#
loop_
_entity.id
_entity.type
_entity.pdbx_description
1 polymer ?
#
loop_
_entity_poly.entity_id
_entity_poly.type
_entity_poly.pdbx_seq_one_letter_code
_entity_poly.pdbx_strand_id
1 'polypeptide(L)'
;MAITLERWRTFSKRDQLAHIASEIMRAKLANDEIAQKAVIERAIYLIDLCLDDPKWQNNSLMILHLRNELAGAYIGENKNLDEILSMI
;
A
#
# COMPACT_ATOMS: atom_id res chain seq x y z
N MET A 1 -3.59 13.90 9.54
CA MET A 1 -4.76 13.09 9.92
C MET A 1 -4.81 11.89 8.98
N ALA A 2 -4.75 10.67 9.52
CA ALA A 2 -4.84 9.46 8.71
C ALA A 2 -6.28 9.27 8.20
N ILE A 3 -6.45 8.65 7.03
CA ILE A 3 -7.77 8.29 6.52
C ILE A 3 -8.41 7.22 7.41
N THR A 4 -9.71 7.32 7.69
CA THR A 4 -10.45 6.31 8.48
C THR A 4 -10.99 5.19 7.60
N LEU A 5 -11.30 4.04 8.19
CA LEU A 5 -11.90 2.91 7.48
C LEU A 5 -13.26 3.27 6.85
N GLU A 6 -14.08 4.06 7.53
CA GLU A 6 -15.39 4.52 7.03
C GLU A 6 -15.21 5.34 5.76
N ARG A 7 -14.25 6.28 5.78
CA ARG A 7 -13.93 7.08 4.59
C ARG A 7 -13.34 6.21 3.49
N TRP A 8 -12.42 5.32 3.82
CA TRP A 8 -11.78 4.42 2.87
C TRP A 8 -12.78 3.54 2.12
N ARG A 9 -13.80 3.03 2.81
CA ARG A 9 -14.86 2.21 2.23
C ARG A 9 -15.70 2.94 1.18
N THR A 10 -15.71 4.26 1.16
CA THR A 10 -16.43 5.05 0.13
C THR A 10 -15.75 5.02 -1.23
N PHE A 11 -14.47 4.66 -1.30
CA PHE A 11 -13.73 4.55 -2.55
C PHE A 11 -14.01 3.23 -3.29
N SER A 12 -13.97 3.28 -4.62
CA SER A 12 -13.98 2.05 -5.44
C SER A 12 -12.70 1.25 -5.23
N LYS A 13 -12.70 -0.05 -5.57
CA LYS A 13 -11.47 -0.87 -5.53
C LYS A 13 -10.33 -0.21 -6.32
N ARG A 14 -10.66 0.34 -7.50
CA ARG A 14 -9.70 1.03 -8.37
C ARG A 14 -9.11 2.27 -7.70
N ASP A 15 -9.93 3.08 -7.05
CA ASP A 15 -9.45 4.29 -6.37
C ASP A 15 -8.60 3.94 -5.15
N GLN A 16 -8.97 2.90 -4.40
CA GLN A 16 -8.17 2.38 -3.30
C GLN A 16 -6.79 1.92 -3.77
N LEU A 17 -6.73 1.17 -4.87
CA LEU A 17 -5.47 0.79 -5.51
C LEU A 17 -4.67 2.00 -6.00
N ALA A 18 -5.31 3.00 -6.60
CA ALA A 18 -4.66 4.23 -7.04
C ALA A 18 -4.05 5.03 -5.87
N HIS A 19 -4.72 5.06 -4.72
CA HIS A 19 -4.18 5.66 -3.51
C HIS A 19 -2.94 4.91 -2.99
N ILE A 20 -2.97 3.57 -2.99
CA ILE A 20 -1.82 2.74 -2.62
C ILE A 20 -0.66 3.00 -3.58
N ALA A 21 -0.88 2.92 -4.89
CA ALA A 21 0.12 3.20 -5.92
C ALA A 21 0.74 4.60 -5.77
N SER A 22 -0.06 5.61 -5.44
CA SER A 22 0.41 6.97 -5.21
C SER A 22 1.36 7.08 -4.00
N GLU A 23 1.13 6.32 -2.93
CA GLU A 23 2.08 6.27 -1.81
C GLU A 23 3.36 5.52 -2.23
N ILE A 24 3.27 4.39 -2.95
CA ILE A 24 4.47 3.68 -3.44
C ILE A 24 5.31 4.57 -4.37
N MET A 25 4.69 5.32 -5.28
CA MET A 25 5.39 6.31 -6.11
C MET A 25 6.05 7.41 -5.27
N ARG A 26 5.43 7.85 -4.18
CA ARG A 26 6.03 8.81 -3.25
C ARG A 26 7.22 8.22 -2.49
N ALA A 27 7.18 6.93 -2.14
CA ALA A 27 8.30 6.24 -1.51
C ALA A 27 9.52 6.16 -2.45
N LYS A 28 9.30 6.02 -3.75
CA LYS A 28 10.36 6.09 -4.77
C LYS A 28 11.00 7.48 -4.88
N LEU A 29 10.22 8.53 -4.65
CA LEU A 29 10.65 9.93 -4.76
C LEU A 29 11.15 10.51 -3.43
N ALA A 30 11.22 9.70 -2.37
CA ALA A 30 11.67 10.15 -1.07
C ALA A 30 13.18 10.48 -1.10
N ASN A 31 13.56 11.55 -0.40
CA ASN A 31 14.93 12.07 -0.41
C ASN A 31 15.90 11.29 0.49
N ASP A 32 15.36 10.53 1.45
CA ASP A 32 16.11 9.76 2.42
C ASP A 32 15.34 8.51 2.87
N GLU A 33 16.03 7.60 3.55
CA GLU A 33 15.48 6.32 4.00
C GLU A 33 14.34 6.50 5.02
N ILE A 34 14.43 7.50 5.90
CA ILE A 34 13.41 7.75 6.93
C ILE A 34 12.11 8.19 6.26
N ALA A 35 12.21 9.14 5.32
CA ALA A 35 11.09 9.60 4.51
C ALA A 35 10.51 8.45 3.67
N GLN A 36 11.35 7.62 3.06
CA GLN A 36 10.90 6.46 2.29
C GLN A 36 10.11 5.49 3.15
N LYS A 37 10.64 5.10 4.31
CA LYS A 37 9.99 4.19 5.26
C LYS A 37 8.65 4.73 5.75
N ALA A 38 8.57 6.02 6.08
CA ALA A 38 7.32 6.65 6.49
C ALA A 38 6.23 6.60 5.40
N VAL A 39 6.62 6.69 4.12
CA VAL A 39 5.67 6.56 3.01
C VAL A 39 5.28 5.09 2.77
N ILE A 40 6.21 4.15 2.92
CA ILE A 40 5.92 2.71 2.85
C ILE A 40 4.93 2.31 3.97
N GLU A 41 5.12 2.78 5.19
CA GLU A 41 4.18 2.56 6.31
C GLU A 41 2.77 3.06 5.97
N ARG A 42 2.67 4.21 5.30
CA ARG A 42 1.38 4.73 4.82
C ARG A 42 0.77 3.82 3.77
N ALA A 43 1.55 3.30 2.81
CA ALA A 43 1.04 2.35 1.82
C ALA A 43 0.55 1.05 2.49
N ILE A 44 1.30 0.52 3.46
CA ILE A 44 0.90 -0.66 4.25
C ILE A 44 -0.40 -0.39 5.01
N TYR A 45 -0.53 0.78 5.65
CA TYR A 45 -1.77 1.17 6.33
C TYR A 45 -2.98 1.17 5.40
N LEU A 46 -2.84 1.68 4.17
CA LEU A 46 -3.93 1.66 3.19
C LEU A 46 -4.30 0.23 2.75
N ILE A 47 -3.32 -0.67 2.67
CA ILE A 47 -3.52 -2.09 2.38
C ILE A 47 -4.25 -2.78 3.52
N ASP A 48 -3.91 -2.48 4.78
CA ASP A 48 -4.62 -3.00 5.94
C ASP A 48 -6.09 -2.57 5.93
N LEU A 49 -6.38 -1.31 5.54
CA LEU A 49 -7.76 -0.86 5.33
C LEU A 49 -8.48 -1.61 4.19
N CYS A 50 -7.78 -2.11 3.18
CA CYS A 50 -8.37 -2.99 2.16
C CYS A 50 -8.73 -4.36 2.75
N LEU A 51 -7.90 -4.93 3.63
CA LEU A 51 -8.19 -6.21 4.29
C LEU A 51 -9.44 -6.14 5.19
N ASP A 52 -9.68 -4.98 5.80
CA ASP A 52 -10.87 -4.71 6.61
C ASP A 52 -12.11 -4.30 5.80
N ASP A 53 -11.99 -4.15 4.48
CA ASP A 53 -13.08 -3.75 3.60
C ASP A 53 -13.71 -4.97 2.90
N PRO A 54 -14.99 -5.29 3.17
CA PRO A 54 -15.65 -6.48 2.64
C PRO A 54 -15.57 -6.64 1.12
N LYS A 55 -15.40 -5.54 0.36
CA LYS A 55 -15.26 -5.63 -1.11
C LYS A 55 -14.05 -6.48 -1.53
N TRP A 56 -13.02 -6.59 -0.70
CA TRP A 56 -11.81 -7.36 -1.00
C TRP A 56 -11.85 -8.82 -0.58
N GLN A 57 -12.94 -9.32 0.01
CA GLN A 57 -13.01 -10.72 0.49
C GLN A 57 -12.64 -11.76 -0.59
N ASN A 58 -13.03 -11.53 -1.85
CA ASN A 58 -12.71 -12.43 -2.97
C ASN A 58 -11.32 -12.21 -3.59
N ASN A 59 -10.58 -11.17 -3.16
CA ASN A 59 -9.26 -10.80 -3.68
C ASN A 59 -8.24 -10.59 -2.55
N SER A 60 -8.51 -11.14 -1.36
CA SER A 60 -7.72 -10.91 -0.16
C SER A 60 -6.27 -11.39 -0.30
N LEU A 61 -6.04 -12.47 -1.04
CA LEU A 61 -4.69 -13.00 -1.28
C LEU A 61 -3.81 -12.00 -2.05
N MET A 62 -4.36 -11.31 -3.05
CA MET A 62 -3.63 -10.27 -3.79
C MET A 62 -3.24 -9.11 -2.88
N ILE A 63 -4.16 -8.68 -2.00
CA ILE A 63 -3.92 -7.61 -1.02
C ILE A 63 -2.87 -8.02 0.01
N LEU A 64 -2.93 -9.26 0.52
CA LEU A 64 -1.94 -9.82 1.44
C LEU A 64 -0.56 -9.95 0.78
N HIS A 65 -0.50 -10.38 -0.48
CA HIS A 65 0.76 -10.46 -1.21
C HIS A 65 1.39 -9.08 -1.38
N LEU A 66 0.62 -8.07 -1.80
CA LEU A 66 1.09 -6.69 -1.91
C LEU A 66 1.60 -6.15 -0.56
N ARG A 67 0.90 -6.48 0.54
CA ARG A 67 1.32 -6.15 1.91
C ARG A 67 2.71 -6.73 2.22
N ASN A 68 2.91 -8.01 1.92
CA ASN A 68 4.14 -8.72 2.22
C ASN A 68 5.31 -8.18 1.41
N GLU A 69 5.12 -7.88 0.13
CA GLU A 69 6.18 -7.28 -0.69
C GLU A 69 6.60 -5.90 -0.17
N LEU A 70 5.63 -5.06 0.23
CA LEU A 70 5.94 -3.76 0.85
C LEU A 70 6.61 -3.90 2.21
N ALA A 71 6.22 -4.89 3.01
CA ALA A 71 6.89 -5.18 4.28
C ALA A 71 8.34 -5.62 4.05
N GLY A 72 8.59 -6.45 3.03
CA GLY A 72 9.93 -6.82 2.57
C GLY A 72 10.75 -5.60 2.15
N ALA A 73 10.15 -4.65 1.43
CA ALA A 73 10.79 -3.39 1.09
C ALA A 73 11.12 -2.52 2.31
N TYR A 74 10.23 -2.48 3.29
CA TYR A 74 10.44 -1.74 4.54
C TYR A 74 11.64 -2.25 5.34
N ILE A 75 11.79 -3.57 5.48
CA ILE A 75 12.90 -4.19 6.23
C ILE A 75 14.19 -4.38 5.40
N GLY A 76 14.16 -4.02 4.11
CA GLY A 76 15.32 -4.05 3.22
C GLY A 76 15.58 -5.39 2.53
N GLU A 77 14.63 -6.33 2.58
CA GLU A 77 14.70 -7.66 1.93
C GLU A 77 14.29 -7.62 0.45
N ASN A 78 13.36 -6.74 0.05
CA ASN A 78 12.95 -6.55 -1.35
C ASN A 78 13.01 -5.07 -1.75
N LYS A 79 14.02 -4.64 -2.51
CA LYS A 79 14.20 -3.20 -2.81
C LYS A 79 13.47 -2.71 -4.06
N ASN A 80 12.77 -3.57 -4.80
CA ASN A 80 12.24 -3.18 -6.10
C ASN A 80 10.80 -2.67 -6.03
N LEU A 81 10.64 -1.38 -5.67
CA LEU A 81 9.33 -0.71 -5.68
C LEU A 81 8.66 -0.68 -7.07
N ASP A 82 9.41 -0.85 -8.17
CA ASP A 82 8.83 -0.95 -9.53
C ASP A 82 8.14 -2.29 -9.76
N GLU A 83 8.72 -3.39 -9.26
CA GLU A 83 8.07 -4.70 -9.30
C GLU A 83 6.77 -4.67 -8.47
N ILE A 84 6.82 -4.08 -7.27
CA ILE A 84 5.63 -3.94 -6.41
C ILE A 84 4.53 -3.11 -7.09
N LEU A 85 4.89 -2.02 -7.77
CA LEU A 85 3.92 -1.20 -8.53
C LEU A 85 3.25 -1.99 -9.66
N SER A 86 3.94 -2.95 -10.28
CA SER A 86 3.38 -3.77 -11.36
C SER A 86 2.31 -4.76 -10.90
N MET A 87 2.15 -4.95 -9.58
CA MET A 87 1.15 -5.83 -8.97
C MET A 87 -0.22 -5.14 -8.79
N ILE A 88 -0.31 -3.84 -9.05
CA ILE A 88 -1.48 -2.97 -8.84
C ILE A 88 -2.11 -2.60 -10.18
#